data_AF-A0AAP3BET6-F1
#
_entry.id   AF-A0AAP3BET6-F1
#
_cell.length_a   1.000
_cell.length_b   1.000
_cell.length_c   1.000
_cell.angle_alpha   90.00
_cell.angle_beta   90.00
_cell.angle_gamma   90.00
#
_symmetry.space_group_name_H-M   'P 1'
#
loop_
_entity.id
_entity.type
_entity.pdbx_description
1 polymer ?
#
loop_
_entity_poly.entity_id
_entity_poly.type
_entity_poly.pdbx_seq_one_letter_code
_entity_poly.pdbx_strand_id
1 'polypeptide(L)'
;MALIDVVTWTPDGGEFIFAYKYPESNLSTYTQLVVYESQEALLFSKGELMGQFGPGKHQLNTENLPILSSLYGLPFGGKNPFFAEIWYVNKLLPANLAWKINRMTIHDVDYDTQLPLTAFGQYGVKVVNSARFLKRLVGTKTVFTQSDMVSQAWGEFSTKVKSAVVQFMTTNRVGFKYISAYLDQLSNYLKDNLTPFWEEYGLELTKFYVSSIDIDDSTPDGRKVKNALSEQSSMSITGHTWQQERAFGMAEQAIGKMGGGSNGGGLLGSIMALNMMNNMQSQMGSGMMQSNYNQPHFNSRDTSTPQGQTGQMGMAGGDSNRMIFCAGCSKKHSVAERFCPHCGKEYRPCPSCGADNLENAKRCVSCGTSLVQNSSQSASSNICPSCGAQVALGAAFCSSCGASLQQQAKNVCSRCGTAVDPKQKFCPNCGNKL
;
A
#
# COMPACT_ATOMS: atom_id res chain seq x y z
N MET A 1 -21.46 36.73 -44.48
CA MET A 1 -20.28 35.90 -44.16
C MET A 1 -19.24 36.83 -43.57
N ALA A 2 -18.77 36.55 -42.36
CA ALA A 2 -17.73 37.36 -41.75
C ALA A 2 -16.42 37.20 -42.54
N LEU A 3 -15.61 38.25 -42.62
CA LEU A 3 -14.27 38.21 -43.24
C LEU A 3 -13.25 37.44 -42.38
N ILE A 4 -13.56 37.27 -41.10
CA ILE A 4 -12.74 36.62 -40.07
C ILE A 4 -13.68 35.80 -39.20
N ASP A 5 -13.48 34.49 -39.17
CA ASP A 5 -14.17 33.62 -38.22
C ASP A 5 -13.31 33.46 -36.96
N VAL A 6 -13.91 33.55 -35.78
CA VAL A 6 -13.21 33.31 -34.52
C VAL A 6 -13.67 31.97 -33.98
N VAL A 7 -12.77 30.99 -33.98
CA VAL A 7 -13.04 29.66 -33.46
C VAL A 7 -12.49 29.58 -32.05
N THR A 8 -13.38 29.35 -31.08
CA THR A 8 -13.03 29.15 -29.68
C THR A 8 -13.88 28.01 -29.11
N TRP A 9 -13.38 27.36 -28.07
CA TRP A 9 -14.18 26.40 -27.31
C TRP A 9 -13.98 26.61 -25.81
N THR A 10 -15.08 26.86 -25.12
CA THR A 10 -15.17 26.72 -23.66
C THR A 10 -15.91 25.42 -23.36
N PRO A 11 -15.41 24.58 -22.44
CA PRO A 11 -16.14 23.41 -22.01
C PRO A 11 -17.37 23.87 -21.21
N ASP A 12 -18.54 23.67 -21.80
CA ASP A 12 -19.83 24.01 -21.19
C ASP A 12 -20.46 22.72 -20.65
N GLY A 13 -20.63 22.60 -19.33
CA GLY A 13 -21.37 21.47 -18.76
C GLY A 13 -20.81 20.89 -17.46
N GLY A 14 -21.52 19.89 -16.94
CA GLY A 14 -21.19 19.21 -15.69
C GLY A 14 -20.20 18.05 -15.84
N GLU A 15 -20.32 17.25 -16.90
CA GLU A 15 -19.40 16.13 -17.14
C GLU A 15 -18.12 16.60 -17.83
N PHE A 16 -16.97 16.02 -17.43
CA PHE A 16 -15.69 16.36 -18.03
C PHE A 16 -15.61 15.91 -19.50
N ILE A 17 -15.35 16.87 -20.39
CA ILE A 17 -15.18 16.65 -21.84
C ILE A 17 -13.68 16.59 -22.15
N PHE A 18 -13.24 15.45 -22.71
CA PHE A 18 -11.86 15.24 -23.13
C PHE A 18 -11.60 15.79 -24.54
N ALA A 19 -12.56 15.64 -25.46
CA ALA A 19 -12.45 16.18 -26.80
C ALA A 19 -13.77 16.70 -27.34
N TYR A 20 -13.69 17.77 -28.14
CA TYR A 20 -14.80 18.44 -28.77
C TYR A 20 -14.45 18.80 -30.21
N LYS A 21 -15.29 18.37 -31.16
CA LYS A 21 -15.23 18.76 -32.57
C LYS A 21 -16.02 20.04 -32.78
N TYR A 22 -15.37 21.06 -33.31
CA TYR A 22 -16.05 22.30 -33.69
C TYR A 22 -17.07 22.02 -34.82
N PRO A 23 -18.31 22.54 -34.72
CA PRO A 23 -19.41 22.12 -35.59
C PRO A 23 -19.25 22.61 -37.03
N GLU A 24 -18.60 23.75 -37.26
CA GLU A 24 -18.41 24.30 -38.60
C GLU A 24 -17.13 23.73 -39.23
N SER A 25 -17.26 23.22 -40.45
CA SER A 25 -16.14 22.63 -41.21
C SER A 25 -15.67 23.50 -42.37
N ASN A 26 -16.39 24.58 -42.69
CA ASN A 26 -16.08 25.50 -43.77
C ASN A 26 -15.55 26.80 -43.18
N LEU A 27 -14.24 26.87 -43.01
CA LEU A 27 -13.56 27.97 -42.34
C LEU A 27 -13.00 28.97 -43.35
N SER A 28 -13.06 30.27 -43.05
CA SER A 28 -12.44 31.30 -43.88
C SER A 28 -10.91 31.27 -43.80
N THR A 29 -10.23 31.77 -44.85
CA THR A 29 -8.75 31.82 -44.93
C THR A 29 -8.09 32.66 -43.83
N TYR A 30 -8.85 33.53 -43.16
CA TYR A 30 -8.36 34.37 -42.07
C TYR A 30 -8.94 33.98 -40.71
N THR A 31 -9.32 32.70 -40.55
CA THR A 31 -9.87 32.20 -39.30
C THR A 31 -8.86 32.37 -38.16
N GLN A 32 -9.32 32.97 -37.06
CA GLN A 32 -8.57 33.12 -35.84
C GLN A 32 -8.94 32.00 -34.87
N LEU A 33 -7.98 31.12 -34.60
CA LEU A 33 -8.10 30.01 -33.66
C LEU A 33 -7.62 30.47 -32.28
N VAL A 34 -8.47 30.39 -31.27
CA VAL A 34 -8.12 30.74 -29.88
C VAL A 34 -8.13 29.47 -29.03
N VAL A 35 -6.97 29.15 -28.46
CA VAL A 35 -6.77 27.96 -27.62
C VAL A 35 -6.43 28.42 -26.20
N TYR A 36 -7.15 27.92 -25.20
CA TYR A 36 -6.88 28.22 -23.80
C TYR A 36 -5.67 27.44 -23.26
N GLU A 37 -5.09 27.88 -22.15
CA GLU A 37 -3.87 27.30 -21.54
C GLU A 37 -3.95 25.79 -21.27
N SER A 38 -5.14 25.31 -20.94
CA SER A 38 -5.36 23.91 -20.60
C SER A 38 -5.92 23.08 -21.76
N GLN A 39 -5.78 23.58 -22.99
CA GLN A 39 -6.31 22.95 -24.20
C GLN A 39 -5.24 22.84 -25.28
N GLU A 40 -5.49 21.96 -26.23
CA GLU A 40 -4.77 21.87 -27.49
C GLU A 40 -5.77 21.72 -28.63
N ALA A 41 -5.54 22.43 -29.73
CA ALA A 41 -6.37 22.32 -30.92
C ALA A 41 -5.64 21.53 -32.01
N LEU A 42 -6.36 20.62 -32.67
CA LEU A 42 -5.88 19.79 -33.75
C LEU A 42 -6.69 20.09 -35.00
N LEU A 43 -6.00 20.38 -36.09
CA LEU A 43 -6.62 20.65 -37.38
C LEU A 43 -6.52 19.42 -38.25
N PHE A 44 -7.65 18.92 -38.71
CA PHE A 44 -7.72 17.85 -39.69
C PHE A 44 -8.24 18.39 -41.02
N SER A 45 -7.68 17.91 -42.13
CA SER A 45 -8.21 18.16 -43.46
C SER A 45 -8.14 16.88 -44.26
N LYS A 46 -9.22 16.55 -44.98
CA LYS A 46 -9.37 15.31 -45.75
C LYS A 46 -9.05 14.03 -44.96
N GLY A 47 -9.26 14.05 -43.64
CA GLY A 47 -8.98 12.92 -42.75
C GLY A 47 -7.53 12.81 -42.28
N GLU A 48 -6.64 13.72 -42.68
CA GLU A 48 -5.24 13.77 -42.22
C GLU A 48 -5.04 14.88 -41.18
N LEU A 49 -4.12 14.64 -40.24
CA LEU A 49 -3.75 15.63 -39.22
C LEU A 49 -2.79 16.64 -39.85
N MET A 50 -3.22 17.89 -39.95
CA MET A 50 -2.49 18.97 -40.61
C MET A 50 -1.63 19.79 -39.65
N GLY A 51 -2.11 19.98 -38.42
CA GLY A 51 -1.41 20.83 -37.43
C GLY A 51 -1.93 20.62 -36.02
N GLN A 52 -1.06 20.89 -35.05
CA GLN A 52 -1.34 20.90 -33.61
C GLN A 52 -1.00 22.29 -33.08
N PHE A 53 -1.94 22.91 -32.38
CA PHE A 53 -1.84 24.27 -31.89
C PHE A 53 -1.99 24.26 -30.38
N GLY A 54 -0.93 24.72 -29.69
CA GLY A 54 -0.95 24.91 -28.24
C GLY A 54 -1.70 26.16 -27.81
N PRO A 55 -1.62 26.54 -26.53
CA PRO A 55 -2.29 27.73 -26.01
C PRO A 55 -1.92 29.02 -26.74
N GLY A 56 -2.91 29.90 -26.89
CA GLY A 56 -2.74 31.22 -27.50
C GLY A 56 -3.65 31.47 -28.70
N LYS A 57 -3.42 32.60 -29.36
CA LYS A 57 -4.13 33.00 -30.58
C LYS A 57 -3.30 32.59 -31.79
N HIS A 58 -3.90 31.81 -32.69
CA HIS A 58 -3.28 31.31 -33.91
C HIS A 58 -4.08 31.79 -35.12
N GLN A 59 -3.39 32.13 -36.20
CA GLN A 59 -4.04 32.48 -37.47
C GLN A 59 -3.86 31.32 -38.46
N LEU A 60 -4.96 30.82 -39.00
CA LEU A 60 -4.95 29.72 -39.95
C LEU A 60 -4.72 30.24 -41.37
N ASN A 61 -3.47 30.62 -41.69
CA ASN A 61 -3.09 31.04 -43.05
C ASN A 61 -2.58 29.87 -43.90
N THR A 62 -2.91 29.91 -45.19
CA THR A 62 -2.46 29.00 -46.25
C THR A 62 -0.94 28.86 -46.35
N GLU A 63 -0.18 29.85 -45.88
CA GLU A 63 1.29 29.86 -45.89
C GLU A 63 1.91 29.06 -44.73
N ASN A 64 1.22 28.93 -43.59
CA ASN A 64 1.75 28.28 -42.39
C ASN A 64 1.52 26.75 -42.35
N LEU A 65 0.81 26.20 -43.34
CA LEU A 65 0.53 24.78 -43.46
C LEU A 65 1.01 24.30 -44.84
N PRO A 66 2.16 23.59 -44.93
CA PRO A 66 2.89 23.32 -46.18
C PRO A 66 2.08 22.64 -47.30
N ILE A 67 1.02 21.92 -46.96
CA ILE A 67 0.17 21.17 -47.91
C ILE A 67 -0.90 22.07 -48.56
N LEU A 68 -1.21 23.24 -47.97
CA LEU A 68 -2.28 24.12 -48.46
C LEU A 68 -1.94 24.84 -49.78
N SER A 69 -0.64 24.97 -50.12
CA SER A 69 -0.17 25.54 -51.39
C SER A 69 -0.50 24.66 -52.60
N SER A 70 -0.61 23.33 -52.41
CA SER A 70 -0.89 22.36 -53.48
C SER A 70 -2.35 22.37 -53.97
N LEU A 71 -3.25 23.06 -53.25
CA LEU A 71 -4.69 23.05 -53.51
C LEU A 71 -5.22 24.28 -54.26
N TYR A 72 -4.37 25.24 -54.58
CA TYR A 72 -4.74 26.54 -55.18
C TYR A 72 -5.15 26.49 -56.66
N GLY A 73 -5.31 25.29 -57.25
CA GLY A 73 -5.48 25.11 -58.70
C GLY A 73 -6.83 24.54 -59.19
N LEU A 74 -7.84 24.37 -58.33
CA LEU A 74 -9.10 23.73 -58.75
C LEU A 74 -10.23 24.76 -59.05
N PRO A 75 -11.00 24.58 -60.15
CA PRO A 75 -12.04 25.50 -60.57
C PRO A 75 -13.34 25.27 -59.78
N PHE A 76 -13.32 25.54 -58.48
CA PHE A 76 -14.45 25.26 -57.58
C PHE A 76 -15.44 26.44 -57.44
N GLY A 77 -16.09 26.83 -58.54
CA GLY A 77 -17.42 27.46 -58.56
C GLY A 77 -17.85 28.45 -57.45
N GLY A 78 -16.93 29.26 -56.91
CA GLY A 78 -17.23 30.26 -55.89
C GLY A 78 -17.52 29.75 -54.47
N LYS A 79 -17.20 28.49 -54.14
CA LYS A 79 -17.27 27.96 -52.75
C LYS A 79 -15.88 27.76 -52.18
N ASN A 80 -15.68 28.23 -50.94
CA ASN A 80 -14.41 28.13 -50.25
C ASN A 80 -14.01 26.64 -50.07
N PRO A 81 -12.87 26.17 -50.62
CA PRO A 81 -12.53 24.75 -50.66
C PRO A 81 -11.93 24.20 -49.35
N PHE A 82 -11.87 25.01 -48.30
CA PHE A 82 -11.24 24.64 -47.02
C PHE A 82 -12.21 23.86 -46.15
N PHE A 83 -12.40 22.56 -46.47
CA PHE A 83 -12.95 21.60 -45.52
C PHE A 83 -11.87 21.27 -44.49
N ALA A 84 -11.97 21.91 -43.33
CA ALA A 84 -11.07 21.67 -42.21
C ALA A 84 -11.89 21.45 -40.93
N GLU A 85 -11.53 20.41 -40.20
CA GLU A 85 -12.15 20.06 -38.93
C GLU A 85 -11.22 20.48 -37.80
N ILE A 86 -11.73 21.27 -36.86
CA ILE A 86 -10.99 21.66 -35.67
C ILE A 86 -11.48 20.81 -34.51
N TRP A 87 -10.52 20.18 -33.85
CA TRP A 87 -10.72 19.40 -32.64
C TRP A 87 -10.05 20.09 -31.47
N TYR A 88 -10.79 20.39 -30.43
CA TYR A 88 -10.22 20.80 -29.16
C TYR A 88 -10.08 19.59 -28.25
N VAL A 89 -8.92 19.48 -27.62
CA VAL A 89 -8.60 18.45 -26.63
C VAL A 89 -8.28 19.12 -25.32
N ASN A 90 -8.96 18.68 -24.26
CA ASN A 90 -8.74 19.16 -22.92
C ASN A 90 -7.55 18.41 -22.29
N LYS A 91 -6.53 19.16 -21.90
CA LYS A 91 -5.32 18.63 -21.25
C LYS A 91 -5.37 18.74 -19.72
N LEU A 92 -6.46 19.25 -19.16
CA LEU A 92 -6.68 19.23 -17.72
C LEU A 92 -6.67 17.79 -17.20
N LEU A 93 -6.16 17.64 -15.97
CA LEU A 93 -6.33 16.41 -15.23
C LEU A 93 -7.79 16.35 -14.74
N PRO A 94 -8.60 15.36 -15.17
CA PRO A 94 -9.91 15.14 -14.60
C PRO A 94 -9.77 14.79 -13.13
N ALA A 95 -10.66 15.30 -12.30
CA ALA A 95 -10.70 14.93 -10.89
C ALA A 95 -11.16 13.46 -10.75
N ASN A 96 -10.26 12.61 -10.25
CA ASN A 96 -10.53 11.32 -9.60
C ASN A 96 -11.59 10.41 -10.26
N LEU A 97 -11.19 9.65 -11.28
CA LEU A 97 -12.05 8.63 -11.89
C LEU A 97 -12.16 7.42 -10.96
N ALA A 98 -13.37 7.10 -10.52
CA ALA A 98 -13.60 5.90 -9.74
C ALA A 98 -13.54 4.64 -10.62
N TRP A 99 -12.97 3.56 -10.07
CA TRP A 99 -13.01 2.23 -10.68
C TRP A 99 -13.44 1.19 -9.66
N LYS A 100 -14.16 0.16 -10.12
CA LYS A 100 -14.63 -0.95 -9.29
C LYS A 100 -14.57 -2.27 -10.03
N ILE A 101 -13.86 -3.24 -9.47
CA ILE A 101 -13.87 -4.63 -9.91
C ILE A 101 -14.88 -5.39 -9.05
N ASN A 102 -15.99 -5.80 -9.67
CA ASN A 102 -17.10 -6.46 -8.97
C ASN A 102 -16.85 -7.94 -8.67
N ARG A 103 -15.93 -8.59 -9.37
CA ARG A 103 -15.67 -10.01 -9.17
C ARG A 103 -14.29 -10.41 -9.66
N MET A 104 -13.52 -10.95 -8.73
CA MET A 104 -12.24 -11.60 -9.01
C MET A 104 -12.01 -12.71 -7.99
N THR A 105 -11.68 -13.91 -8.46
CA THR A 105 -11.42 -15.05 -7.59
C THR A 105 -9.91 -15.18 -7.39
N ILE A 106 -9.47 -15.22 -6.13
CA ILE A 106 -8.06 -15.41 -5.76
C ILE A 106 -7.95 -16.62 -4.85
N HIS A 107 -6.93 -17.44 -5.08
CA HIS A 107 -6.53 -18.46 -4.10
C HIS A 107 -5.73 -17.78 -2.99
N ASP A 108 -6.34 -17.67 -1.81
CA ASP A 108 -5.77 -16.96 -0.68
C ASP A 108 -4.75 -17.82 0.08
N VAL A 109 -3.65 -17.20 0.52
CA VAL A 109 -2.57 -17.90 1.23
C VAL A 109 -2.91 -18.18 2.70
N ASP A 110 -3.74 -17.34 3.33
CA ASP A 110 -4.10 -17.49 4.74
C ASP A 110 -5.21 -18.56 4.93
N TYR A 111 -6.14 -18.65 3.99
CA TYR A 111 -7.26 -19.59 4.05
C TYR A 111 -7.08 -20.85 3.19
N ASP A 112 -6.04 -20.90 2.34
CA ASP A 112 -5.77 -22.01 1.41
C ASP A 112 -7.00 -22.38 0.56
N THR A 113 -7.75 -21.36 0.13
CA THR A 113 -9.01 -21.54 -0.60
C THR A 113 -9.28 -20.37 -1.55
N GLN A 114 -10.25 -20.54 -2.44
CA GLN A 114 -10.67 -19.49 -3.37
C GLN A 114 -11.61 -18.49 -2.68
N LEU A 115 -11.15 -17.25 -2.55
CA LEU A 115 -11.97 -16.13 -2.07
C LEU A 115 -12.49 -15.30 -3.25
N PRO A 116 -13.80 -15.02 -3.31
CA PRO A 116 -14.37 -14.06 -4.24
C PRO A 116 -14.14 -12.65 -3.68
N LEU A 117 -13.27 -11.89 -4.33
CA LEU A 117 -12.91 -10.54 -3.93
C LEU A 117 -13.49 -9.50 -4.89
N THR A 118 -13.57 -8.29 -4.37
CA THR A 118 -13.88 -7.03 -5.05
C THR A 118 -12.77 -6.05 -4.73
N ALA A 119 -12.53 -5.12 -5.65
CA ALA A 119 -11.56 -4.06 -5.44
C ALA A 119 -12.13 -2.75 -5.92
N PHE A 120 -11.90 -1.67 -5.18
CA PHE A 120 -12.32 -0.34 -5.58
C PHE A 120 -11.22 0.68 -5.36
N GLY A 121 -11.27 1.75 -6.13
CA GLY A 121 -10.29 2.80 -6.04
C GLY A 121 -10.54 3.96 -6.98
N GLN A 122 -9.51 4.78 -7.14
CA GLN A 122 -9.52 5.95 -8.01
C GLN A 122 -8.28 6.02 -8.87
N TYR A 123 -8.40 6.58 -10.05
CA TYR A 123 -7.28 6.81 -10.96
C TYR A 123 -7.42 8.16 -11.66
N GLY A 124 -6.31 8.70 -12.14
CA GLY A 124 -6.26 9.96 -12.87
C GLY A 124 -5.49 9.79 -14.16
N VAL A 125 -6.14 10.08 -15.29
CA VAL A 125 -5.51 10.07 -16.61
C VAL A 125 -5.59 11.46 -17.23
N LYS A 126 -4.52 11.90 -17.89
CA LYS A 126 -4.51 13.15 -18.66
C LYS A 126 -4.09 12.86 -20.10
N VAL A 127 -4.54 13.70 -21.04
CA VAL A 127 -4.12 13.60 -22.43
C VAL A 127 -2.73 14.21 -22.61
N VAL A 128 -1.78 13.42 -23.10
CA VAL A 128 -0.43 13.89 -23.45
C VAL A 128 -0.25 13.96 -24.96
N ASN A 129 -0.69 12.91 -25.67
CA ASN A 129 -0.63 12.86 -27.12
C ASN A 129 -2.05 12.93 -27.71
N SER A 130 -2.50 14.15 -28.01
CA SER A 130 -3.84 14.41 -28.53
C SER A 130 -4.08 13.77 -29.90
N ALA A 131 -3.07 13.70 -30.76
CA ALA A 131 -3.19 13.06 -32.06
C ALA A 131 -3.47 11.56 -31.95
N ARG A 132 -2.75 10.86 -31.07
CA ARG A 132 -2.96 9.43 -30.79
C ARG A 132 -4.30 9.20 -30.11
N PHE A 133 -4.64 10.05 -29.14
CA PHE A 133 -5.90 10.03 -28.41
C PHE A 133 -7.12 10.12 -29.33
N LEU A 134 -7.17 11.13 -30.21
CA LEU A 134 -8.28 11.30 -31.14
C LEU A 134 -8.41 10.11 -32.11
N LYS A 135 -7.30 9.64 -32.67
CA LYS A 135 -7.30 8.53 -33.64
C LYS A 135 -7.68 7.18 -33.03
N ARG A 136 -7.36 6.94 -31.75
CA ARG A 136 -7.53 5.62 -31.11
C ARG A 136 -8.80 5.50 -30.27
N LEU A 137 -9.23 6.57 -29.58
CA LEU A 137 -10.39 6.53 -28.68
C LEU A 137 -11.61 7.29 -29.20
N VAL A 138 -11.43 8.48 -29.77
CA VAL A 138 -12.58 9.33 -30.11
C VAL A 138 -13.34 8.84 -31.35
N GLY A 139 -12.62 8.33 -32.34
CA GLY A 139 -13.20 7.76 -33.55
C GLY A 139 -13.99 8.81 -34.34
N THR A 140 -15.30 8.60 -34.51
CA THR A 140 -16.20 9.45 -35.32
C THR A 140 -17.16 10.30 -34.50
N LYS A 141 -17.05 10.27 -33.15
CA LYS A 141 -17.90 11.10 -32.28
C LYS A 141 -17.62 12.58 -32.51
N THR A 142 -18.53 13.46 -32.09
CA THR A 142 -18.33 14.92 -32.10
C THR A 142 -17.91 15.44 -30.73
N VAL A 143 -18.37 14.79 -29.66
CA VAL A 143 -17.99 15.08 -28.28
C VAL A 143 -17.56 13.77 -27.64
N PHE A 144 -16.45 13.79 -26.91
CA PHE A 144 -15.94 12.64 -26.19
C PHE A 144 -15.83 12.97 -24.71
N THR A 145 -16.70 12.34 -23.93
CA THR A 145 -16.87 12.59 -22.49
C THR A 145 -16.08 11.58 -21.66
N GLN A 146 -16.07 11.80 -20.35
CA GLN A 146 -15.51 10.88 -19.37
C GLN A 146 -16.18 9.50 -19.39
N SER A 147 -17.52 9.45 -19.42
CA SER A 147 -18.28 8.20 -19.49
C SER A 147 -17.95 7.40 -20.75
N ASP A 148 -17.77 8.09 -21.89
CA ASP A 148 -17.33 7.46 -23.13
C ASP A 148 -15.96 6.80 -22.99
N MET A 149 -14.99 7.52 -22.43
CA MET A 149 -13.65 6.97 -22.17
C MET A 149 -13.71 5.72 -21.31
N VAL A 150 -14.44 5.78 -20.20
CA VAL A 150 -14.58 4.66 -19.27
C VAL A 150 -15.21 3.47 -19.98
N SER A 151 -16.31 3.66 -20.69
CA SER A 151 -17.04 2.56 -21.35
C SER A 151 -16.20 1.84 -22.41
N GLN A 152 -15.40 2.57 -23.19
CA GLN A 152 -14.58 1.99 -24.24
C GLN A 152 -13.35 1.25 -23.70
N ALA A 153 -12.68 1.81 -22.69
CA ALA A 153 -11.47 1.23 -22.11
C ALA A 153 -11.75 0.10 -21.10
N TRP A 154 -12.99 -0.01 -20.60
CA TRP A 154 -13.33 -0.84 -19.43
C TRP A 154 -12.95 -2.33 -19.58
N GLY A 155 -13.18 -2.92 -20.76
CA GLY A 155 -12.95 -4.35 -20.98
C GLY A 155 -11.50 -4.76 -20.73
N GLU A 156 -10.57 -4.07 -21.40
CA GLU A 156 -9.14 -4.34 -21.26
C GLU A 156 -8.61 -3.85 -19.90
N PHE A 157 -9.01 -2.65 -19.46
CA PHE A 157 -8.63 -2.09 -18.17
C PHE A 157 -8.97 -3.04 -17.01
N SER A 158 -10.22 -3.49 -16.94
CA SER A 158 -10.68 -4.36 -15.85
C SER A 158 -9.96 -5.72 -15.86
N THR A 159 -9.62 -6.24 -17.05
CA THR A 159 -8.87 -7.48 -17.19
C THR A 159 -7.43 -7.33 -16.68
N LYS A 160 -6.73 -6.25 -17.08
CA LYS A 160 -5.36 -5.99 -16.61
C LYS A 160 -5.30 -5.74 -15.10
N VAL A 161 -6.24 -4.98 -14.55
CA VAL A 161 -6.33 -4.73 -13.10
C VAL A 161 -6.50 -6.07 -12.35
N LYS A 162 -7.43 -6.92 -12.76
CA LYS A 162 -7.65 -8.24 -12.13
C LYS A 162 -6.37 -9.08 -12.13
N SER A 163 -5.75 -9.24 -13.29
CA SER A 163 -4.52 -10.02 -13.43
C SER A 163 -3.39 -9.48 -12.57
N ALA A 164 -3.20 -8.17 -12.54
CA ALA A 164 -2.15 -7.53 -11.75
C ALA A 164 -2.38 -7.65 -10.24
N VAL A 165 -3.62 -7.52 -9.74
CA VAL A 165 -3.92 -7.74 -8.31
C VAL A 165 -3.64 -9.19 -7.92
N VAL A 166 -4.11 -10.16 -8.71
CA VAL A 166 -3.88 -11.60 -8.46
C VAL A 166 -2.38 -11.90 -8.44
N GLN A 167 -1.64 -11.38 -9.41
CA GLN A 167 -0.19 -11.56 -9.53
C GLN A 167 0.55 -10.97 -8.33
N PHE A 168 0.17 -9.76 -7.89
CA PHE A 168 0.77 -9.10 -6.74
C PHE A 168 0.55 -9.93 -5.46
N MET A 169 -0.69 -10.37 -5.21
CA MET A 169 -1.00 -11.16 -4.01
C MET A 169 -0.27 -12.51 -4.01
N THR A 170 -0.21 -13.19 -5.16
CA THR A 170 0.44 -14.50 -5.28
C THR A 170 1.96 -14.40 -5.14
N THR A 171 2.58 -13.40 -5.79
CA THR A 171 4.04 -13.22 -5.80
C THR A 171 4.57 -12.80 -4.43
N ASN A 172 3.89 -11.85 -3.78
CA ASN A 172 4.28 -11.37 -2.46
C ASN A 172 3.76 -12.25 -1.32
N ARG A 173 2.98 -13.31 -1.65
CA ARG A 173 2.29 -14.18 -0.69
C ARG A 173 1.50 -13.39 0.36
N VAL A 174 0.79 -12.35 -0.08
CA VAL A 174 -0.04 -11.52 0.79
C VAL A 174 -1.44 -12.10 0.83
N GLY A 175 -1.85 -12.60 2.00
CA GLY A 175 -3.22 -13.03 2.24
C GLY A 175 -4.17 -11.86 2.48
N PHE A 176 -5.46 -12.13 2.31
CA PHE A 176 -6.55 -11.16 2.42
C PHE A 176 -6.56 -10.45 3.77
N LYS A 177 -6.20 -11.12 4.87
CA LYS A 177 -6.21 -10.52 6.21
C LYS A 177 -5.27 -9.32 6.34
N TYR A 178 -4.19 -9.31 5.56
CA TYR A 178 -3.15 -8.29 5.64
C TYR A 178 -3.12 -7.36 4.44
N ILE A 179 -3.96 -7.58 3.41
CA ILE A 179 -3.92 -6.83 2.15
C ILE A 179 -4.09 -5.31 2.35
N SER A 180 -4.85 -4.90 3.36
CA SER A 180 -5.05 -3.49 3.73
C SER A 180 -3.74 -2.76 4.03
N ALA A 181 -2.73 -3.46 4.58
CA ALA A 181 -1.41 -2.88 4.85
C ALA A 181 -0.56 -2.69 3.58
N TYR A 182 -0.92 -3.37 2.49
CA TYR A 182 -0.19 -3.37 1.22
C TYR A 182 -0.89 -2.57 0.12
N LEU A 183 -1.98 -1.86 0.41
CA LEU A 183 -2.75 -1.13 -0.60
C LEU A 183 -1.92 -0.08 -1.34
N ASP A 184 -1.00 0.62 -0.67
CA ASP A 184 -0.12 1.60 -1.31
C ASP A 184 0.88 0.93 -2.27
N GLN A 185 1.51 -0.17 -1.84
CA GLN A 185 2.42 -0.94 -2.68
C GLN A 185 1.69 -1.54 -3.89
N LEU A 186 0.49 -2.06 -3.69
CA LEU A 186 -0.37 -2.57 -4.75
C LEU A 186 -0.78 -1.46 -5.72
N SER A 187 -1.08 -0.26 -5.20
CA SER A 187 -1.43 0.91 -6.01
C SER A 187 -0.28 1.32 -6.94
N ASN A 188 0.94 1.39 -6.41
CA ASN A 188 2.14 1.68 -7.21
C ASN A 188 2.41 0.58 -8.24
N TYR A 189 2.33 -0.69 -7.83
CA TYR A 189 2.47 -1.83 -8.75
C TYR A 189 1.45 -1.80 -9.89
N LEU A 190 0.19 -1.52 -9.59
CA LEU A 190 -0.86 -1.40 -10.60
C LEU A 190 -0.63 -0.22 -11.52
N LYS A 191 -0.21 0.93 -10.98
CA LYS A 191 0.13 2.11 -11.77
C LYS A 191 1.17 1.76 -12.83
N ASP A 192 2.27 1.14 -12.42
CA ASP A 192 3.38 0.83 -13.33
C ASP A 192 2.95 -0.17 -14.41
N ASN A 193 2.19 -1.21 -14.04
CA ASN A 193 1.69 -2.20 -15.01
C ASN A 193 0.64 -1.65 -15.98
N LEU A 194 -0.15 -0.66 -15.55
CA LEU A 194 -1.20 -0.05 -16.39
C LEU A 194 -0.70 1.15 -17.20
N THR A 195 0.49 1.68 -16.91
CA THR A 195 1.04 2.84 -17.62
C THR A 195 1.18 2.57 -19.14
N PRO A 196 1.77 1.44 -19.60
CA PRO A 196 1.89 1.17 -21.03
C PRO A 196 0.54 1.10 -21.75
N PHE A 197 -0.47 0.55 -21.08
CA PHE A 197 -1.84 0.47 -21.61
C PHE A 197 -2.42 1.86 -21.91
N TRP A 198 -2.25 2.83 -21.01
CA TRP A 198 -2.74 4.19 -21.24
C TRP A 198 -1.91 4.95 -22.28
N GLU A 199 -0.59 4.72 -22.31
CA GLU A 199 0.31 5.34 -23.30
C GLU A 199 -0.06 4.96 -24.74
N GLU A 200 -0.52 3.72 -24.98
CA GLU A 200 -1.03 3.27 -26.29
C GLU A 200 -2.22 4.10 -26.79
N TYR A 201 -3.01 4.69 -25.89
CA TYR A 201 -4.10 5.60 -26.22
C TYR A 201 -3.70 7.09 -26.20
N GLY A 202 -2.42 7.40 -25.92
CA GLY A 202 -1.95 8.79 -25.81
C GLY A 202 -2.31 9.46 -24.49
N LEU A 203 -2.68 8.66 -23.49
CA LEU A 203 -3.02 9.08 -22.15
C LEU A 203 -1.87 8.76 -21.19
N GLU A 204 -1.65 9.62 -20.20
CA GLU A 204 -0.69 9.37 -19.12
C GLU A 204 -1.46 9.05 -17.83
N LEU A 205 -1.15 7.90 -17.24
CA LEU A 205 -1.66 7.50 -15.93
C LEU A 205 -0.88 8.24 -14.83
N THR A 206 -1.44 9.34 -14.35
CA THR A 206 -0.78 10.17 -13.35
C THR A 206 -0.79 9.53 -11.96
N LYS A 207 -1.96 9.00 -11.57
CA LYS A 207 -2.23 8.46 -10.24
C LYS A 207 -3.10 7.23 -10.37
N PHE A 208 -2.85 6.24 -9.52
CA PHE A 208 -3.70 5.07 -9.37
C PHE A 208 -3.69 4.69 -7.91
N TYR A 209 -4.88 4.54 -7.33
CA TYR A 209 -5.07 4.19 -5.93
C TYR A 209 -6.07 3.05 -5.83
N VAL A 210 -5.71 2.02 -5.06
CA VAL A 210 -6.63 1.03 -4.53
C VAL A 210 -7.08 1.53 -3.17
N SER A 211 -8.34 1.87 -3.04
CA SER A 211 -8.91 2.32 -1.78
C SER A 211 -9.26 1.15 -0.87
N SER A 212 -9.64 0.00 -1.44
CA SER A 212 -10.05 -1.16 -0.67
C SER A 212 -10.08 -2.44 -1.51
N ILE A 213 -9.97 -3.56 -0.82
CA ILE A 213 -10.21 -4.90 -1.33
C ILE A 213 -11.11 -5.61 -0.31
N ASP A 214 -12.28 -6.04 -0.75
CA ASP A 214 -13.32 -6.62 0.10
C ASP A 214 -13.83 -7.94 -0.48
N ILE A 215 -14.49 -8.75 0.34
CA ILE A 215 -15.18 -9.95 -0.15
C ILE A 215 -16.44 -9.55 -0.93
N ASP A 216 -16.66 -10.18 -2.09
CA ASP A 216 -17.86 -10.00 -2.89
C ASP A 216 -19.09 -10.51 -2.15
N ASP A 217 -19.98 -9.62 -1.70
CA ASP A 217 -21.24 -9.98 -1.04
C ASP A 217 -22.45 -9.96 -1.98
N SER A 218 -22.25 -9.69 -3.27
CA SER A 218 -23.32 -9.74 -4.26
C SER A 218 -23.79 -11.18 -4.53
N THR A 219 -22.89 -12.16 -4.40
CA THR A 219 -23.18 -13.58 -4.62
C THR A 219 -23.56 -14.31 -3.32
N PRO A 220 -24.44 -15.34 -3.38
CA PRO A 220 -24.76 -16.15 -2.20
C PRO A 220 -23.54 -16.78 -1.54
N ASP A 221 -22.55 -17.21 -2.32
CA ASP A 221 -21.36 -17.86 -1.79
C ASP A 221 -20.43 -16.87 -1.12
N GLY A 222 -20.22 -15.69 -1.70
CA GLY A 222 -19.41 -14.67 -1.07
C GLY A 222 -20.04 -14.10 0.21
N ARG A 223 -21.38 -14.04 0.31
CA ARG A 223 -22.05 -13.77 1.60
C ARG A 223 -21.76 -14.83 2.67
N LYS A 224 -21.76 -16.11 2.30
CA LYS A 224 -21.39 -17.19 3.24
C LYS A 224 -19.95 -17.03 3.71
N VAL A 225 -19.03 -16.72 2.80
CA VAL A 225 -17.61 -16.49 3.13
C VAL A 225 -17.45 -15.29 4.05
N LYS A 226 -18.10 -14.16 3.74
CA LYS A 226 -18.09 -12.95 4.58
C LYS A 226 -18.66 -13.21 5.98
N ASN A 227 -19.76 -13.96 6.08
CA ASN A 227 -20.37 -14.33 7.35
C ASN A 227 -19.46 -15.26 8.16
N ALA A 228 -18.89 -16.29 7.53
CA ALA A 228 -17.96 -17.22 8.18
C ALA A 228 -16.71 -16.50 8.70
N LEU A 229 -16.19 -15.53 7.95
CA LEU A 229 -15.07 -14.71 8.40
C LEU A 229 -15.45 -13.80 9.58
N SER A 230 -16.64 -13.20 9.53
CA SER A 230 -17.14 -12.36 10.62
C SER A 230 -17.34 -13.18 11.90
N GLU A 231 -17.90 -14.39 11.79
CA GLU A 231 -18.06 -15.34 12.89
C GLU A 231 -16.71 -15.82 13.43
N GLN A 232 -15.75 -16.13 12.55
CA GLN A 232 -14.38 -16.47 12.97
C GLN A 232 -13.73 -15.32 13.74
N SER A 233 -13.94 -14.09 13.29
CA SER A 233 -13.40 -12.89 13.94
C SER A 233 -14.07 -12.65 15.29
N SER A 234 -15.40 -12.80 15.40
CA SER A 234 -16.10 -12.65 16.68
C SER A 234 -15.65 -13.69 17.69
N MET A 235 -15.52 -14.96 17.28
CA MET A 235 -14.99 -16.04 18.13
C MET A 235 -13.56 -15.75 18.61
N SER A 236 -12.70 -15.26 17.72
CA SER A 236 -11.34 -14.88 18.09
C SER A 236 -11.28 -13.72 19.07
N ILE A 237 -12.26 -12.81 19.03
CA ILE A 237 -12.35 -11.66 19.93
C ILE A 237 -12.94 -12.07 21.29
N THR A 238 -14.01 -12.87 21.30
CA THR A 238 -14.69 -13.33 22.52
C THR A 238 -13.96 -14.48 23.22
N GLY A 239 -13.06 -15.17 22.51
CA GLY A 239 -12.30 -16.31 23.02
C GLY A 239 -13.11 -17.61 23.08
N HIS A 240 -14.30 -17.65 22.50
CA HIS A 240 -15.11 -18.86 22.42
C HIS A 240 -14.73 -19.70 21.19
N THR A 241 -14.74 -21.02 21.34
CA THR A 241 -14.58 -21.93 20.20
C THR A 241 -15.90 -22.11 19.47
N TRP A 242 -15.84 -22.51 18.19
CA TRP A 242 -17.05 -22.80 17.40
C TRP A 242 -17.99 -23.81 18.07
N GLN A 243 -17.42 -24.81 18.77
CA GLN A 243 -18.20 -25.79 19.52
C GLN A 243 -18.94 -25.15 20.71
N GLN A 244 -18.30 -24.21 21.41
CA GLN A 244 -18.91 -23.46 22.50
C GLN A 244 -20.02 -22.54 21.99
N GLU A 245 -19.76 -21.78 20.92
CA GLU A 245 -20.76 -20.89 20.31
C GLU A 245 -22.00 -21.68 19.85
N ARG A 246 -21.79 -22.84 19.21
CA ARG A 246 -22.89 -23.70 18.79
C ARG A 246 -23.63 -24.33 19.97
N ALA A 247 -22.93 -24.67 21.05
CA ALA A 247 -23.55 -25.12 22.28
C ALA A 247 -24.41 -24.03 22.93
N PHE A 248 -23.91 -22.78 22.99
CA PHE A 248 -24.67 -21.62 23.46
C PHE A 248 -25.90 -21.36 22.59
N GLY A 249 -25.76 -21.38 21.26
CA GLY A 249 -26.88 -21.19 20.34
C GLY A 249 -27.95 -22.28 20.43
N MET A 250 -27.56 -23.55 20.62
CA MET A 250 -28.51 -24.64 20.90
C MET A 250 -29.24 -24.45 22.22
N ALA A 251 -28.52 -24.03 23.28
CA ALA A 251 -29.10 -23.74 24.58
C ALA A 251 -30.09 -22.56 24.50
N GLU A 252 -29.72 -21.48 23.84
CA GLU A 252 -30.59 -20.31 23.65
C GLU A 252 -31.82 -20.62 22.79
N GLN A 253 -31.68 -21.41 21.72
CA GLN A 253 -32.81 -21.85 20.92
C GLN A 253 -33.76 -22.75 21.71
N ALA A 254 -33.23 -23.62 22.58
CA ALA A 254 -34.03 -24.44 23.48
C ALA A 254 -34.77 -23.60 24.53
N ILE A 255 -34.10 -22.58 25.10
CA ILE A 255 -34.70 -21.62 26.05
C ILE A 255 -35.76 -20.74 25.34
N GLY A 256 -35.49 -20.24 24.14
CA GLY A 256 -36.42 -19.42 23.36
C GLY A 256 -37.69 -20.17 22.97
N LYS A 257 -37.57 -21.46 22.63
CA LYS A 257 -38.72 -22.36 22.42
C LYS A 257 -39.47 -22.70 23.71
N MET A 258 -38.84 -22.53 24.87
CA MET A 258 -39.51 -22.64 26.18
C MET A 258 -40.16 -21.31 26.63
N GLY A 259 -39.65 -20.16 26.18
CA GLY A 259 -40.14 -18.82 26.54
C GLY A 259 -41.27 -18.28 25.66
N GLY A 260 -41.48 -18.84 24.46
CA GLY A 260 -42.51 -18.43 23.52
C GLY A 260 -43.72 -19.36 23.48
N GLY A 261 -44.64 -19.22 24.43
CA GLY A 261 -46.01 -19.74 24.28
C GLY A 261 -46.39 -20.84 25.26
N SER A 262 -47.34 -20.48 26.12
CA SER A 262 -48.22 -21.33 26.92
C SER A 262 -48.73 -22.57 26.15
N ASN A 263 -48.12 -23.73 26.39
CA ASN A 263 -48.79 -25.03 26.62
C ASN A 263 -47.75 -26.16 26.62
N GLY A 264 -47.46 -26.71 27.81
CA GLY A 264 -47.01 -28.10 27.96
C GLY A 264 -45.52 -28.43 27.80
N GLY A 265 -44.63 -27.47 27.54
CA GLY A 265 -43.19 -27.75 27.33
C GLY A 265 -42.23 -27.40 28.48
N GLY A 266 -42.69 -26.68 29.50
CA GLY A 266 -41.82 -25.99 30.47
C GLY A 266 -41.10 -26.85 31.51
N LEU A 267 -41.59 -28.06 31.80
CA LEU A 267 -40.94 -28.99 32.75
C LEU A 267 -40.15 -30.10 32.04
N LEU A 268 -40.70 -30.66 30.94
CA LEU A 268 -39.98 -31.67 30.17
C LEU A 268 -38.79 -31.05 29.41
N GLY A 269 -38.96 -29.83 28.89
CA GLY A 269 -37.88 -29.07 28.26
C GLY A 269 -36.82 -28.61 29.25
N SER A 270 -37.21 -28.22 30.48
CA SER A 270 -36.24 -27.85 31.52
C SER A 270 -35.55 -29.06 32.13
N ILE A 271 -36.20 -30.22 32.26
CA ILE A 271 -35.54 -31.47 32.65
C ILE A 271 -34.63 -31.99 31.55
N MET A 272 -35.00 -31.84 30.27
CA MET A 272 -34.13 -32.23 29.15
C MET A 272 -32.95 -31.27 28.98
N ALA A 273 -33.15 -29.96 29.23
CA ALA A 273 -32.09 -28.96 29.28
C ALA A 273 -31.19 -29.13 30.51
N LEU A 274 -31.75 -29.45 31.69
CA LEU A 274 -31.00 -29.79 32.90
C LEU A 274 -30.30 -31.14 32.76
N ASN A 275 -30.86 -32.12 32.05
CA ASN A 275 -30.18 -33.38 31.76
C ASN A 275 -29.12 -33.21 30.67
N MET A 276 -29.33 -32.38 29.65
CA MET A 276 -28.26 -32.03 28.70
C MET A 276 -27.18 -31.19 29.38
N MET A 277 -27.54 -30.26 30.27
CA MET A 277 -26.59 -29.47 31.05
C MET A 277 -25.87 -30.33 32.09
N ASN A 278 -26.54 -31.28 32.75
CA ASN A 278 -25.91 -32.22 33.68
C ASN A 278 -25.10 -33.29 32.95
N ASN A 279 -25.47 -33.71 31.74
CA ASN A 279 -24.69 -34.66 30.95
C ASN A 279 -23.50 -33.94 30.29
N MET A 280 -23.68 -32.70 29.84
CA MET A 280 -22.58 -31.82 29.39
C MET A 280 -21.70 -31.41 30.57
N GLN A 281 -22.23 -31.17 31.78
CA GLN A 281 -21.43 -30.91 32.99
C GLN A 281 -20.81 -32.19 33.56
N SER A 282 -21.41 -33.36 33.34
CA SER A 282 -20.80 -34.66 33.67
C SER A 282 -19.70 -35.04 32.67
N GLN A 283 -19.79 -34.58 31.42
CA GLN A 283 -18.80 -34.85 30.37
C GLN A 283 -17.73 -33.75 30.27
N MET A 284 -18.04 -32.53 30.68
CA MET A 284 -17.15 -31.34 30.68
C MET A 284 -16.60 -31.03 32.08
N GLY A 285 -17.24 -31.53 33.15
CA GLY A 285 -16.80 -31.40 34.54
C GLY A 285 -15.81 -32.47 35.00
N SER A 286 -15.49 -33.45 34.14
CA SER A 286 -14.41 -34.41 34.38
C SER A 286 -13.30 -34.36 33.32
N GLY A 287 -13.27 -33.33 32.46
CA GLY A 287 -12.34 -33.28 31.32
C GLY A 287 -11.79 -31.91 30.90
N MET A 288 -12.23 -30.79 31.49
CA MET A 288 -11.81 -29.44 31.04
C MET A 288 -10.97 -28.64 32.05
N MET A 289 -10.12 -29.34 32.80
CA MET A 289 -8.93 -28.77 33.43
C MET A 289 -7.66 -29.31 32.77
N GLN A 290 -7.65 -29.46 31.45
CA GLN A 290 -6.41 -29.51 30.67
C GLN A 290 -6.67 -29.21 29.20
N SER A 291 -6.47 -27.95 28.79
CA SER A 291 -6.28 -27.65 27.37
C SER A 291 -4.91 -28.16 26.95
N ASN A 292 -4.87 -29.36 26.41
CA ASN A 292 -3.79 -29.86 25.57
C ASN A 292 -4.35 -30.10 24.17
N TYR A 293 -4.09 -29.18 23.24
CA TYR A 293 -4.20 -29.49 21.81
C TYR A 293 -2.83 -29.98 21.35
N ASN A 294 -2.69 -31.29 21.26
CA ASN A 294 -1.56 -31.95 20.61
C ASN A 294 -1.95 -32.23 19.16
N GLN A 295 -1.23 -31.61 18.21
CA GLN A 295 -1.19 -31.99 16.79
C GLN A 295 -0.25 -33.20 16.59
N PRO A 296 -0.29 -33.89 15.44
CA PRO A 296 0.14 -35.29 15.32
C PRO A 296 1.66 -35.50 15.42
N HIS A 297 2.00 -36.66 15.99
CA HIS A 297 3.35 -37.18 16.22
C HIS A 297 4.04 -37.68 14.94
N PHE A 298 5.38 -37.49 14.87
CA PHE A 298 6.30 -38.49 14.31
C PHE A 298 7.39 -38.79 15.35
N ASN A 299 7.74 -40.06 15.42
CA ASN A 299 8.26 -40.80 16.57
C ASN A 299 9.80 -40.72 16.70
N SER A 300 10.34 -40.70 17.92
CA SER A 300 11.36 -41.66 18.38
C SER A 300 11.69 -41.51 19.88
N ARG A 301 11.75 -42.68 20.52
CA ARG A 301 12.09 -43.04 21.92
C ARG A 301 13.44 -42.43 22.36
N ASP A 302 13.73 -42.13 23.64
CA ASP A 302 13.74 -43.03 24.80
C ASP A 302 13.86 -42.28 26.16
N THR A 303 13.23 -42.90 27.18
CA THR A 303 13.56 -43.03 28.61
C THR A 303 13.73 -41.85 29.60
N SER A 304 12.90 -41.96 30.66
CA SER A 304 13.12 -41.72 32.11
C SER A 304 13.14 -40.29 32.69
N THR A 305 12.07 -39.96 33.43
CA THR A 305 12.04 -39.03 34.57
C THR A 305 12.20 -39.79 35.90
N PRO A 306 12.58 -39.10 36.99
CA PRO A 306 11.63 -39.01 38.10
C PRO A 306 11.44 -37.59 38.67
N GLN A 307 10.16 -37.30 38.95
CA GLN A 307 9.55 -36.49 40.01
C GLN A 307 10.32 -35.34 40.67
N GLY A 308 9.72 -34.14 40.61
CA GLY A 308 10.00 -33.01 41.49
C GLY A 308 8.94 -32.84 42.58
N GLN A 309 9.37 -32.31 43.73
CA GLN A 309 8.53 -31.77 44.81
C GLN A 309 8.86 -30.27 45.00
N THR A 310 7.79 -29.46 45.03
CA THR A 310 7.58 -28.21 45.80
C THR A 310 8.54 -27.01 45.72
N GLY A 311 7.97 -25.81 45.48
CA GLY A 311 8.22 -24.63 46.33
C GLY A 311 8.54 -23.27 45.69
N GLN A 312 7.58 -22.34 45.78
CA GLN A 312 7.71 -20.90 46.07
C GLN A 312 8.24 -19.86 45.04
N MET A 313 7.74 -18.64 45.25
CA MET A 313 7.66 -17.47 44.38
C MET A 313 8.97 -16.67 44.23
N GLY A 314 9.19 -16.06 43.05
CA GLY A 314 10.02 -14.86 42.88
C GLY A 314 10.71 -14.69 41.51
N MET A 315 10.45 -13.54 40.87
CA MET A 315 11.32 -12.78 39.93
C MET A 315 11.73 -13.40 38.57
N ALA A 316 11.45 -12.62 37.51
CA ALA A 316 12.13 -12.55 36.19
C ALA A 316 12.80 -13.84 35.66
N GLY A 317 12.03 -14.71 35.01
CA GLY A 317 12.55 -15.88 34.29
C GLY A 317 12.57 -15.66 32.78
N GLY A 318 13.76 -15.72 32.18
CA GLY A 318 13.97 -15.70 30.73
C GLY A 318 13.33 -16.90 30.05
N ASP A 319 12.65 -16.65 28.94
CA ASP A 319 11.89 -17.64 28.19
C ASP A 319 12.83 -18.49 27.31
N SER A 320 13.42 -19.53 27.90
CA SER A 320 14.39 -20.45 27.24
C SER A 320 13.81 -21.25 26.08
N ASN A 321 12.50 -21.16 25.82
CA ASN A 321 11.83 -21.89 24.74
C ASN A 321 11.43 -21.01 23.55
N ARG A 322 11.84 -19.74 23.55
CA ARG A 322 11.55 -18.80 22.47
C ARG A 322 12.43 -19.07 21.26
N MET A 323 11.80 -19.29 20.10
CA MET A 323 12.49 -19.47 18.82
C MET A 323 12.69 -18.12 18.11
N ILE A 324 13.92 -17.86 17.65
CA ILE A 324 14.27 -16.65 16.89
C ILE A 324 14.95 -17.02 15.57
N PHE A 325 14.97 -16.09 14.60
CA PHE A 325 15.73 -16.23 13.37
C PHE A 325 17.11 -15.61 13.54
N CYS A 326 18.17 -16.36 13.24
CA CYS A 326 19.54 -15.84 13.27
C CYS A 326 19.75 -14.78 12.18
N ALA A 327 20.31 -13.61 12.54
CA ALA A 327 20.59 -12.53 11.60
C ALA A 327 21.74 -12.84 10.62
N GLY A 328 22.54 -13.88 10.88
CA GLY A 328 23.65 -14.30 10.02
C GLY A 328 23.28 -15.33 8.95
N CYS A 329 22.44 -16.32 9.29
CA CYS A 329 22.12 -17.42 8.38
C CYS A 329 20.61 -17.67 8.18
N SER A 330 19.76 -16.85 8.77
CA SER A 330 18.29 -16.89 8.64
C SER A 330 17.62 -18.21 9.07
N LYS A 331 18.33 -19.09 9.77
CA LYS A 331 17.77 -20.33 10.34
C LYS A 331 17.20 -20.07 11.74
N LYS A 332 16.12 -20.79 12.08
CA LYS A 332 15.49 -20.73 13.39
C LYS A 332 16.32 -21.48 14.43
N HIS A 333 16.51 -20.89 15.60
CA HIS A 333 17.09 -21.58 16.76
C HIS A 333 16.51 -21.02 18.07
N SER A 334 16.77 -21.69 19.18
CA SER A 334 16.32 -21.27 20.51
C SER A 334 17.20 -20.14 21.06
N VAL A 335 16.60 -19.22 21.82
CA VAL A 335 17.32 -18.20 22.60
C VAL A 335 18.08 -18.77 23.79
N ALA A 336 17.82 -20.04 24.17
CA ALA A 336 18.61 -20.72 25.20
C ALA A 336 20.08 -20.90 24.79
N GLU A 337 20.35 -20.89 23.49
CA GLU A 337 21.69 -21.05 22.94
C GLU A 337 22.31 -19.66 22.70
N ARG A 338 23.45 -19.40 23.35
CA ARG A 338 24.20 -18.15 23.17
C ARG A 338 24.74 -17.98 21.74
N PHE A 339 25.00 -19.09 21.04
CA PHE A 339 25.51 -19.12 19.68
C PHE A 339 24.56 -19.90 18.77
N CYS A 340 24.34 -19.39 17.55
CA CYS A 340 23.51 -20.06 16.56
C CYS A 340 24.12 -21.43 16.18
N PRO A 341 23.39 -22.55 16.32
CA PRO A 341 23.90 -23.91 16.06
C PRO A 341 24.19 -24.17 14.58
N HIS A 342 23.75 -23.29 13.68
CA HIS A 342 23.93 -23.45 12.24
C HIS A 342 25.10 -22.66 11.65
N CYS A 343 25.49 -21.54 12.25
CA CYS A 343 26.53 -20.65 11.71
C CYS A 343 27.52 -20.11 12.75
N GLY A 344 27.34 -20.45 14.03
CA GLY A 344 28.25 -20.04 15.11
C GLY A 344 28.18 -18.57 15.52
N LYS A 345 27.31 -17.75 14.92
CA LYS A 345 27.13 -16.35 15.30
C LYS A 345 26.54 -16.23 16.71
N GLU A 346 27.08 -15.31 17.52
CA GLU A 346 26.52 -14.98 18.84
C GLU A 346 25.15 -14.30 18.72
N TYR A 347 24.21 -14.72 19.57
CA TYR A 347 22.88 -14.14 19.67
C TYR A 347 22.93 -12.76 20.33
N ARG A 348 22.48 -11.72 19.60
CA ARG A 348 22.41 -10.33 20.07
C ARG A 348 20.97 -9.83 20.07
N PRO A 349 20.22 -10.05 21.18
CA PRO A 349 18.81 -9.70 21.26
C PRO A 349 18.58 -8.20 21.18
N CYS A 350 17.59 -7.79 20.41
CA CYS A 350 17.01 -6.45 20.50
C CYS A 350 16.35 -6.26 21.87
N PRO A 351 16.60 -5.15 22.59
CA PRO A 351 15.97 -4.89 23.89
C PRO A 351 14.45 -4.71 23.81
N SER A 352 13.91 -4.31 22.65
CA SER A 352 12.46 -4.12 22.48
C SER A 352 11.73 -5.39 22.03
N CYS A 353 12.29 -6.15 21.10
CA CYS A 353 11.57 -7.27 20.47
C CYS A 353 12.28 -8.63 20.61
N GLY A 354 13.51 -8.70 21.12
CA GLY A 354 14.26 -9.94 21.25
C GLY A 354 14.76 -10.55 19.93
N ALA A 355 14.57 -9.90 18.78
CA ALA A 355 15.14 -10.39 17.51
C ALA A 355 16.67 -10.35 17.56
N ASP A 356 17.32 -11.32 16.92
CA ASP A 356 18.77 -11.34 16.76
C ASP A 356 19.23 -10.25 15.77
N ASN A 357 20.41 -9.67 16.01
CA ASN A 357 20.97 -8.59 15.18
C ASN A 357 22.45 -8.83 14.88
N LEU A 358 22.93 -8.18 13.81
CA LEU A 358 24.35 -8.18 13.46
C LEU A 358 25.17 -7.37 14.48
N GLU A 359 26.46 -7.69 14.59
CA GLU A 359 27.37 -7.08 15.58
C GLU A 359 27.39 -5.54 15.54
N ASN A 360 27.26 -4.95 14.36
CA ASN A 360 27.29 -3.50 14.14
C ASN A 360 25.93 -2.91 13.71
N ALA A 361 24.83 -3.62 13.99
CA ALA A 361 23.49 -3.13 13.63
C ALA A 361 23.14 -1.88 14.45
N LYS A 362 22.92 -0.75 13.77
CA LYS A 362 22.47 0.50 14.42
C LYS A 362 20.97 0.47 14.79
N ARG A 363 20.19 -0.35 14.10
CA ARG A 363 18.75 -0.54 14.32
C ARG A 363 18.41 -2.02 14.24
N CYS A 364 17.37 -2.42 14.97
CA CYS A 364 16.88 -3.78 14.96
C CYS A 364 16.31 -4.14 13.59
N VAL A 365 16.74 -5.27 13.04
CA VAL A 365 16.29 -5.78 11.74
C VAL A 365 14.79 -6.10 11.71
N SER A 366 14.20 -6.41 12.87
CA SER A 366 12.80 -6.82 12.97
C SER A 366 11.85 -5.70 13.39
N CYS A 367 12.22 -4.84 14.34
CA CYS A 367 11.31 -3.82 14.89
C CYS A 367 11.79 -2.37 14.71
N GLY A 368 12.98 -2.14 14.15
CA GLY A 368 13.51 -0.80 13.91
C GLY A 368 14.05 -0.06 15.13
N THR A 369 13.96 -0.61 16.35
CA THR A 369 14.53 -0.04 17.58
C THR A 369 16.01 0.29 17.40
N SER A 370 16.42 1.49 17.82
CA SER A 370 17.83 1.89 17.85
C SER A 370 18.60 0.99 18.83
N LEU A 371 19.58 0.25 18.32
CA LEU A 371 20.45 -0.63 19.10
C LEU A 371 21.70 0.08 19.61
N VAL A 372 21.74 1.42 19.46
CA VAL A 372 22.84 2.24 19.93
C VAL A 372 22.78 2.33 21.45
N GLN A 373 23.32 1.32 22.12
CA GLN A 373 24.00 1.46 23.41
C GLN A 373 25.26 0.59 23.47
N ASN A 374 26.38 1.31 23.56
CA ASN A 374 27.59 0.98 24.32
C ASN A 374 28.41 -0.26 23.96
N SER A 375 29.29 -0.10 22.99
CA SER A 375 30.65 -0.65 23.04
C SER A 375 31.68 0.40 22.65
N SER A 376 31.85 1.41 23.50
CA SER A 376 33.15 1.96 23.93
C SER A 376 32.94 3.32 24.61
N GLN A 377 33.23 3.33 25.91
CA GLN A 377 33.52 4.49 26.73
C GLN A 377 34.44 5.44 25.95
N SER A 378 34.01 6.65 25.60
CA SER A 378 34.24 7.85 26.41
C SER A 378 33.33 8.98 25.93
N ALA A 379 32.05 8.97 26.32
CA ALA A 379 31.26 10.19 26.35
C ALA A 379 31.33 10.69 27.79
N SER A 380 32.21 11.67 28.02
CA SER A 380 32.24 12.46 29.24
C SER A 380 30.81 12.89 29.56
N SER A 381 30.30 12.48 30.71
CA SER A 381 29.19 13.17 31.33
C SER A 381 29.64 14.61 31.49
N ASN A 382 29.11 15.51 30.67
CA ASN A 382 29.44 16.93 30.76
C ASN A 382 28.73 17.47 31.99
N ILE A 383 29.32 17.22 33.14
CA ILE A 383 28.89 17.71 34.43
C ILE A 383 29.74 18.94 34.71
N CYS A 384 29.11 20.05 35.03
CA CYS A 384 29.80 21.26 35.40
C CYS A 384 30.69 20.97 36.63
N PRO A 385 32.01 21.17 36.56
CA PRO A 385 32.90 20.85 37.67
C PRO A 385 32.68 21.78 38.88
N SER A 386 32.01 22.92 38.69
CA SER A 386 31.73 23.87 39.76
C SER A 386 30.44 23.58 40.54
N CYS A 387 29.41 22.99 39.91
CA CYS A 387 28.10 22.81 40.57
C CYS A 387 27.45 21.44 40.36
N GLY A 388 28.06 20.55 39.58
CA GLY A 388 27.51 19.20 39.35
C GLY A 388 26.33 19.14 38.38
N ALA A 389 25.92 20.26 37.79
CA ALA A 389 24.80 20.30 36.83
C ALA A 389 25.21 19.73 35.47
N GLN A 390 24.29 19.04 34.79
CA GLN A 390 24.51 18.53 33.43
C GLN A 390 24.53 19.69 32.42
N VAL A 391 25.56 19.73 31.57
CA VAL A 391 25.82 20.79 30.60
C VAL A 391 25.76 20.24 29.19
N ALA A 392 25.19 21.03 28.28
CA ALA A 392 25.16 20.70 26.86
C ALA A 392 26.58 20.56 26.28
N LEU A 393 26.75 19.59 25.38
CA LEU A 393 27.99 19.36 24.63
C LEU A 393 28.41 20.64 23.89
N GLY A 394 29.58 21.20 24.25
CA GLY A 394 30.16 22.37 23.59
C GLY A 394 29.75 23.75 24.17
N ALA A 395 29.04 23.80 25.31
CA ALA A 395 28.71 25.07 25.95
C ALA A 395 29.96 25.77 26.51
N ALA A 396 30.14 27.06 26.19
CA ALA A 396 31.25 27.87 26.69
C ALA A 396 31.11 28.23 28.19
N PHE A 397 29.87 28.22 28.71
CA PHE A 397 29.53 28.52 30.11
C PHE A 397 28.42 27.58 30.62
N CYS A 398 28.41 27.28 31.91
CA CYS A 398 27.36 26.50 32.56
C CYS A 398 26.07 27.33 32.70
N SER A 399 24.95 26.83 32.20
CA SER A 399 23.64 27.49 32.29
C SER A 399 23.06 27.54 33.70
N SER A 400 23.52 26.68 34.61
CA SER A 400 23.02 26.62 35.99
C SER A 400 23.82 27.48 36.98
N CYS A 401 25.13 27.70 36.76
CA CYS A 401 25.97 28.46 37.69
C CYS A 401 26.86 29.55 37.06
N GLY A 402 26.94 29.63 35.73
CA GLY A 402 27.72 30.65 35.01
C GLY A 402 29.22 30.37 34.84
N ALA A 403 29.75 29.24 35.33
CA ALA A 403 31.18 28.91 35.22
C ALA A 403 31.62 28.64 33.76
N SER A 404 32.80 29.14 33.37
CA SER A 404 33.37 28.95 32.01
C SER A 404 34.00 27.55 31.84
N LEU A 405 33.80 26.93 30.67
CA LEU A 405 34.18 25.53 30.38
C LEU A 405 35.22 25.40 29.26
N GLN A 406 35.85 26.50 28.82
CA GLN A 406 36.49 26.63 27.51
C GLN A 406 37.99 26.28 27.44
N GLN A 407 38.55 25.55 28.41
CA GLN A 407 39.98 25.23 28.41
C GLN A 407 40.22 23.72 28.52
N GLN A 408 40.44 23.05 27.38
CA GLN A 408 41.33 21.88 27.19
C GLN A 408 40.99 21.10 25.90
N ALA A 409 41.47 21.56 24.73
CA ALA A 409 41.41 20.75 23.50
C ALA A 409 42.47 21.19 22.48
N LYS A 410 43.77 21.14 22.83
CA LYS A 410 44.83 21.49 21.85
C LYS A 410 45.79 20.39 21.44
N ASN A 411 45.90 19.25 22.12
CA ASN A 411 46.88 18.23 21.69
C ASN A 411 46.33 16.80 21.79
N VAL A 412 45.58 16.37 20.76
CA VAL A 412 45.06 15.00 20.63
C VAL A 412 45.36 14.46 19.23
N CYS A 413 45.80 13.20 19.15
CA CYS A 413 46.15 12.53 17.90
C CYS A 413 44.92 12.38 17.00
N SER A 414 45.03 12.83 15.75
CA SER A 414 43.93 12.80 14.76
C SER A 414 43.43 11.41 14.39
N ARG A 415 44.21 10.35 14.64
CA ARG A 415 43.85 8.97 14.27
C ARG A 415 43.25 8.17 15.41
N CYS A 416 43.77 8.28 16.63
CA CYS A 416 43.33 7.48 17.78
C CYS A 416 42.80 8.30 18.96
N GLY A 417 42.80 9.63 18.87
CA GLY A 417 42.30 10.53 19.91
C GLY A 417 43.13 10.56 21.19
N THR A 418 44.29 9.89 21.23
CA THR A 418 45.18 9.90 22.40
C THR A 418 45.78 11.30 22.57
N ALA A 419 45.77 11.84 23.79
CA ALA A 419 46.46 13.08 24.09
C ALA A 419 47.96 12.93 23.82
N VAL A 420 48.54 13.88 23.09
CA VAL A 420 49.94 13.82 22.65
C VAL A 420 50.69 15.05 23.11
N ASP A 421 51.95 14.87 23.48
CA ASP A 421 52.83 15.98 23.83
C ASP A 421 53.26 16.71 22.54
N PRO A 422 53.22 18.06 22.48
CA PRO A 422 53.60 18.84 21.30
C PRO A 422 55.01 18.56 20.75
N LYS A 423 55.91 17.95 21.54
CA LYS A 423 57.28 17.66 21.12
C LYS A 423 57.44 16.31 20.41
N GLN A 424 56.40 15.48 20.33
CA GLN A 424 56.48 14.15 19.72
C GLN A 424 56.14 14.18 18.23
N LYS A 425 57.00 13.57 17.40
CA LYS A 425 56.80 13.48 15.94
C LYS A 425 55.84 12.36 15.52
N PHE A 426 55.62 11.38 16.39
CA PHE A 426 54.75 10.21 16.14
C PHE A 426 53.95 9.88 17.40
N CYS A 427 52.72 9.41 17.21
CA CYS A 427 51.83 8.99 18.27
C CYS A 427 52.37 7.70 18.92
N PRO A 428 52.58 7.68 20.25
CA PRO A 428 53.11 6.51 20.94
C PRO A 428 52.14 5.32 20.97
N ASN A 429 50.85 5.56 20.73
CA ASN A 429 49.82 4.52 20.79
C ASN A 429 49.56 3.85 19.42
N CYS A 430 49.44 4.63 18.34
CA CYS A 430 49.09 4.10 17.01
C CYS A 430 50.17 4.28 15.94
N GLY A 431 51.31 4.89 16.28
CA GLY A 431 52.40 5.15 15.34
C GLY A 431 52.12 6.23 14.28
N ASN A 432 50.94 6.88 14.31
CA ASN A 432 50.60 7.92 13.34
C ASN A 432 51.48 9.17 13.52
N LYS A 433 51.92 9.79 12.42
CA LYS A 433 52.68 11.05 12.47
C LYS A 433 51.78 12.18 12.97
N LEU A 434 52.27 12.98 13.92
CA LEU A 434 51.51 14.04 14.62
C LEU A 434 51.62 15.40 13.95
#